data_AF-A0A645EZ88-F1
#
_entry.id   AF-A0A645EZ88-F1
#
_cell.length_a   1.000
_cell.length_b   1.000
_cell.length_c   1.000
_cell.angle_alpha   90.00
_cell.angle_beta   90.00
_cell.angle_gamma   90.00
#
_symmetry.space_group_name_H-M   'P 1'
#
loop_
_entity.id
_entity.type
_entity.pdbx_description
1 polymer ?
#
loop_
_entity_poly.entity_id
_entity_poly.type
_entity_poly.pdbx_seq_one_letter_code
_entity_poly.pdbx_strand_id
1 'polypeptide(L)'
;MNVWEDFKAKYGATLADFEAICFHLPYTKMGMKALREVLDQGSEADRDRLSAHYRTSTVYNKIVGNIYTGSLYLSLLSLLELSDDLKAGDKIGLFSYGSGAVGEFFSATLQEGFKAVLTAAEHGKMFAGRTEVSVKEYEEIFSRVLPIDGSSIELDVDADPATICIEGMENNKRIYQNKSR
;
A
#
# COMPACT_ATOMS: atom_id res chain seq x y z
N MET A 1 -7.12 19.25 12.40
CA MET A 1 -8.05 19.17 11.26
C MET A 1 -8.56 17.74 11.20
N ASN A 2 -9.87 17.52 11.33
CA ASN A 2 -10.46 16.18 11.33
C ASN A 2 -11.08 15.95 9.94
N VAL A 3 -10.26 15.46 9.01
CA VAL A 3 -10.60 15.39 7.58
C VAL A 3 -11.85 14.56 7.28
N TRP A 4 -12.18 13.60 8.15
CA TRP A 4 -13.43 12.84 8.04
C TRP A 4 -14.65 13.70 8.35
N GLU A 5 -14.61 14.49 9.43
CA GLU A 5 -15.69 15.40 9.79
C GLU A 5 -15.86 16.50 8.73
N ASP A 6 -14.76 17.03 8.20
CA ASP A 6 -14.78 18.01 7.12
C ASP A 6 -15.39 17.41 5.84
N PHE A 7 -15.06 16.16 5.50
CA PHE A 7 -15.62 15.45 4.34
C PHE A 7 -17.13 15.22 4.50
N LYS A 8 -17.58 14.73 5.66
CA LYS A 8 -19.01 14.54 5.95
C LYS A 8 -19.78 15.85 5.85
N ALA A 9 -19.28 16.92 6.47
CA ALA A 9 -19.92 18.22 6.45
C ALA A 9 -20.03 18.79 5.02
N LYS A 10 -19.01 18.58 4.19
CA LYS A 10 -18.99 19.07 2.81
C LYS A 10 -19.90 18.29 1.87
N TYR A 11 -19.98 16.97 2.00
CA TYR A 11 -20.67 16.10 1.03
C TYR A 11 -21.93 15.43 1.57
N GLY A 12 -22.30 15.66 2.84
CA GLY A 12 -23.43 15.00 3.48
C GLY A 12 -23.24 13.48 3.63
N ALA A 13 -21.98 13.02 3.61
CA ALA A 13 -21.64 11.61 3.60
C ALA A 13 -21.73 10.99 5.00
N THR A 14 -21.93 9.67 5.03
CA THR A 14 -22.00 8.82 6.20
C THR A 14 -21.17 7.54 5.96
N LEU A 15 -20.97 6.72 7.00
CA LEU A 15 -20.29 5.43 6.83
C LEU A 15 -21.08 4.45 5.94
N ALA A 16 -22.40 4.61 5.86
CA ALA A 16 -23.25 3.77 5.01
C ALA A 16 -23.00 3.98 3.50
N ASP A 17 -22.43 5.13 3.12
CA ASP A 17 -22.13 5.45 1.71
C ASP A 17 -20.90 4.71 1.18
N PHE A 18 -20.12 4.07 2.06
CA PHE A 18 -18.87 3.41 1.71
C PHE A 18 -18.98 1.90 1.88
N GLU A 19 -18.57 1.18 0.84
CA GLU A 19 -18.42 -0.27 0.89
C GLU A 19 -17.17 -0.63 1.70
N ALA A 20 -16.07 0.10 1.50
CA ALA A 20 -14.83 -0.07 2.25
C ALA A 20 -14.12 1.26 2.50
N ILE A 21 -13.21 1.29 3.48
CA ILE A 21 -12.29 2.40 3.71
C ILE A 21 -10.85 1.88 3.79
N CYS A 22 -9.99 2.37 2.90
CA CYS A 22 -8.56 2.08 2.87
C CYS A 22 -7.77 3.18 3.57
N PHE A 23 -6.68 2.80 4.23
CA PHE A 23 -5.84 3.70 5.00
C PHE A 23 -4.39 3.65 4.51
N HIS A 24 -3.68 4.76 4.64
CA HIS A 24 -2.23 4.76 4.74
C HIS A 24 -1.80 4.05 6.04
N LEU A 25 -0.94 3.03 5.93
CA LEU A 25 -0.58 2.16 7.05
C LEU A 25 0.93 2.19 7.33
N PRO A 26 1.38 2.82 8.43
CA PRO A 26 2.72 2.59 8.96
C PRO A 26 2.86 1.16 9.52
N TYR A 27 1.76 0.62 10.07
CA TYR A 27 1.54 -0.78 10.37
C TYR A 27 0.05 -1.05 10.58
N THR A 28 -0.39 -2.29 10.36
CA THR A 28 -1.82 -2.62 10.20
C THR A 28 -2.68 -2.45 11.45
N LYS A 29 -2.10 -2.40 12.65
CA LYS A 29 -2.85 -2.09 13.88
C LYS A 29 -3.28 -0.63 13.98
N MET A 30 -2.49 0.31 13.42
CA MET A 30 -2.82 1.74 13.51
C MET A 30 -4.05 2.11 12.70
N GLY A 31 -4.17 1.61 11.48
CA GLY A 31 -5.36 1.89 10.67
C GLY A 31 -6.64 1.35 11.33
N MET A 32 -6.58 0.19 11.99
CA MET A 32 -7.74 -0.37 12.70
C MET A 32 -8.13 0.49 13.90
N LYS A 33 -7.16 1.06 14.62
CA LYS A 33 -7.45 2.03 15.68
C LYS A 33 -8.13 3.27 15.10
N ALA A 34 -7.58 3.85 14.02
CA ALA A 34 -8.16 5.01 13.36
C ALA A 34 -9.59 4.75 12.86
N LEU A 35 -9.84 3.58 12.25
CA LEU A 35 -11.17 3.18 11.81
C LEU A 35 -12.15 3.11 12.99
N ARG A 36 -11.75 2.48 14.11
CA ARG A 36 -12.61 2.35 15.30
C ARG A 36 -13.08 3.68 15.88
N GLU A 37 -12.27 4.74 15.79
CA GLU A 37 -12.66 6.08 16.25
C GLU A 37 -13.89 6.64 15.53
N VAL A 38 -14.18 6.16 14.31
CA VAL A 38 -15.35 6.60 13.53
C VAL A 38 -16.45 5.55 13.44
N LEU A 39 -16.16 4.27 13.69
CA LEU A 39 -17.12 3.17 13.53
C LEU A 39 -18.39 3.31 14.37
N ASP A 40 -18.32 3.95 15.54
CA ASP A 40 -19.48 4.16 16.40
C ASP A 40 -20.47 5.21 15.82
N GLN A 41 -20.10 5.88 14.73
CA GLN A 41 -20.99 6.78 13.97
C GLN A 41 -21.90 6.03 12.97
N GLY A 42 -21.68 4.72 12.76
CA GLY A 42 -22.44 3.88 11.82
C GLY A 42 -23.33 2.85 12.53
N SER A 43 -24.10 2.10 11.73
CA SER A 43 -24.87 0.96 12.21
C SER A 43 -23.97 -0.25 12.52
N GLU A 44 -24.48 -1.27 13.22
CA GLU A 44 -23.77 -2.54 13.42
C GLU A 44 -23.35 -3.18 12.09
N ALA A 45 -24.21 -3.12 11.08
CA ALA A 45 -23.91 -3.61 9.73
C ALA A 45 -22.75 -2.84 9.06
N ASP A 46 -22.67 -1.51 9.24
CA ASP A 46 -21.55 -0.72 8.73
C ASP A 46 -20.25 -1.10 9.44
N ARG A 47 -20.31 -1.32 10.75
CA ARG A 47 -19.14 -1.71 11.56
C ARG A 47 -18.58 -3.04 11.10
N ASP A 48 -19.44 -4.02 10.84
CA ASP A 48 -19.04 -5.34 10.38
C ASP A 48 -18.49 -5.30 8.96
N ARG A 49 -19.20 -4.65 8.03
CA ARG A 49 -18.77 -4.48 6.62
C ARG A 49 -17.40 -3.80 6.54
N LEU A 50 -17.25 -2.63 7.14
CA LEU A 50 -16.00 -1.85 7.09
C LEU A 50 -14.85 -2.56 7.80
N SER A 51 -15.11 -3.27 8.91
CA SER A 51 -14.10 -4.05 9.61
C SER A 51 -13.66 -5.28 8.82
N ALA A 52 -14.57 -5.95 8.11
CA ALA A 52 -14.26 -7.07 7.23
C ALA A 52 -13.38 -6.61 6.06
N HIS A 53 -13.82 -5.59 5.33
CA HIS A 53 -13.05 -5.03 4.21
C HIS A 53 -11.70 -4.46 4.65
N TYR A 54 -11.60 -3.85 5.83
CA TYR A 54 -10.30 -3.42 6.37
C TYR A 54 -9.34 -4.61 6.55
N ARG A 55 -9.82 -5.76 7.04
CA ARG A 55 -8.96 -6.94 7.19
C ARG A 55 -8.43 -7.38 5.82
N THR A 56 -9.29 -7.42 4.80
CA THR A 56 -8.92 -7.74 3.41
C THR A 56 -7.95 -6.72 2.82
N SER A 57 -8.18 -5.42 3.04
CA SER A 57 -7.32 -4.35 2.54
C SER A 57 -5.93 -4.32 3.17
N THR A 58 -5.67 -5.09 4.24
CA THR A 58 -4.35 -5.08 4.91
C THR A 58 -3.52 -6.31 4.63
N VAL A 59 -4.02 -7.28 3.85
CA VAL A 59 -3.34 -8.56 3.63
C VAL A 59 -1.96 -8.34 3.00
N TYR A 60 -1.86 -7.58 1.91
CA TYR A 60 -0.55 -7.30 1.29
C TYR A 60 0.36 -6.46 2.19
N ASN A 61 -0.17 -5.49 2.94
CA ASN A 61 0.64 -4.70 3.87
C ASN A 61 1.25 -5.55 5.00
N LYS A 62 0.61 -6.65 5.43
CA LYS A 62 1.21 -7.58 6.42
C LYS A 62 2.40 -8.35 5.86
N ILE A 63 2.42 -8.54 4.54
CA ILE A 63 3.44 -9.28 3.81
C ILE A 63 4.64 -8.37 3.45
N VAL A 64 4.38 -7.09 3.20
CA VAL A 64 5.37 -6.12 2.68
C VAL A 64 5.91 -5.17 3.77
N GLY A 65 5.06 -4.76 4.72
CA GLY A 65 5.38 -3.67 5.64
C GLY A 65 5.08 -2.28 5.05
N ASN A 66 5.70 -1.24 5.62
CA ASN A 66 5.46 0.14 5.23
C ASN A 66 6.33 0.54 4.03
N ILE A 67 5.70 1.03 2.97
CA ILE A 67 6.34 1.56 1.76
C ILE A 67 6.00 3.05 1.55
N TYR A 68 5.75 3.77 2.64
CA TYR A 68 5.46 5.21 2.68
C TYR A 68 4.28 5.60 1.77
N THR A 69 4.55 6.39 0.73
CA THR A 69 3.54 6.90 -0.20
C THR A 69 2.75 5.77 -0.87
N GLY A 70 3.36 4.60 -1.06
CA GLY A 70 2.70 3.43 -1.63
C GLY A 70 1.74 2.70 -0.68
N SER A 71 1.81 2.94 0.64
CA SER A 71 1.12 2.08 1.62
C SER A 71 -0.41 2.14 1.52
N LEU A 72 -0.98 3.31 1.19
CA LEU A 72 -2.43 3.43 0.94
C LEU A 72 -2.84 2.65 -0.31
N TYR A 73 -2.07 2.76 -1.38
CA TYR A 73 -2.36 2.14 -2.67
C TYR A 73 -2.13 0.63 -2.63
N LEU A 74 -1.18 0.14 -1.83
CA LEU A 74 -1.04 -1.27 -1.54
C LEU A 74 -2.27 -1.81 -0.80
N SER A 75 -2.84 -1.02 0.14
CA SER A 75 -4.07 -1.41 0.81
C SER A 75 -5.26 -1.48 -0.15
N LEU A 76 -5.36 -0.50 -1.07
CA LEU A 76 -6.37 -0.50 -2.12
C LEU A 76 -6.21 -1.70 -3.06
N LEU A 77 -4.99 -1.99 -3.51
CA LEU A 77 -4.70 -3.15 -4.36
C LEU A 77 -5.08 -4.46 -3.66
N SER A 78 -4.68 -4.61 -2.40
CA SER A 78 -5.04 -5.77 -1.56
C SER A 78 -6.56 -5.93 -1.44
N LEU A 79 -7.30 -4.82 -1.29
CA LEU A 79 -8.75 -4.85 -1.24
C LEU A 79 -9.35 -5.31 -2.57
N LEU A 80 -8.95 -4.68 -3.67
CA LEU A 80 -9.52 -4.93 -5.01
C LEU A 80 -9.24 -6.35 -5.51
N GLU A 81 -8.07 -6.90 -5.19
CA GLU A 81 -7.65 -8.23 -5.67
C GLU A 81 -8.15 -9.38 -4.80
N LEU A 82 -8.46 -9.13 -3.52
CA LEU A 82 -8.77 -10.19 -2.56
C LEU A 82 -10.21 -10.17 -2.02
N SER A 83 -11.00 -9.13 -2.33
CA SER A 83 -12.44 -9.11 -2.01
C SER A 83 -13.25 -9.73 -3.14
N ASP A 84 -14.09 -10.70 -2.78
CA ASP A 84 -14.98 -11.37 -3.73
C ASP A 84 -16.28 -10.59 -3.97
N ASP A 85 -16.69 -9.76 -3.03
CA ASP A 85 -18.02 -9.13 -2.94
C ASP A 85 -18.10 -7.68 -3.43
N LEU A 86 -16.96 -7.02 -3.73
CA LEU A 86 -16.94 -5.70 -4.38
C LEU A 86 -17.55 -5.75 -5.79
N LYS A 87 -18.40 -4.75 -6.09
CA LYS A 87 -19.11 -4.57 -7.36
C LYS A 87 -18.90 -3.17 -7.95
N ALA A 88 -19.15 -3.04 -9.25
CA ALA A 88 -19.16 -1.75 -9.91
C ALA A 88 -20.20 -0.82 -9.27
N GLY A 89 -19.85 0.47 -9.13
CA GLY A 89 -20.64 1.46 -8.42
C GLY A 89 -20.36 1.56 -6.92
N ASP A 90 -19.70 0.58 -6.31
CA ASP A 90 -19.29 0.69 -4.91
C ASP A 90 -18.33 1.85 -4.70
N LYS A 91 -18.50 2.54 -3.58
CA LYS A 91 -17.66 3.67 -3.19
C LYS A 91 -16.66 3.24 -2.12
N ILE A 92 -15.39 3.53 -2.39
CA ILE A 92 -14.27 3.26 -1.50
C ILE A 92 -13.80 4.58 -0.91
N GLY A 93 -13.74 4.67 0.42
CA GLY A 93 -13.12 5.78 1.13
C GLY A 93 -11.60 5.57 1.19
N LEU A 94 -10.83 6.62 1.01
CA LEU A 94 -9.37 6.58 1.05
C LEU A 94 -8.87 7.65 2.01
N PHE A 95 -8.14 7.21 3.02
CA PHE A 95 -7.45 8.09 3.95
C PHE A 95 -5.94 8.07 3.70
N SER A 96 -5.44 9.16 3.11
CA SER A 96 -4.01 9.39 2.92
C SER A 96 -3.42 10.16 4.09
N TYR A 97 -2.21 9.80 4.50
CA TYR A 97 -1.49 10.45 5.59
C TYR A 97 -0.01 10.62 5.24
N GLY A 98 0.54 11.81 5.50
CA GLY A 98 1.95 12.14 5.38
C GLY A 98 2.52 12.70 6.69
N SER A 99 3.65 12.16 7.13
CA SER A 99 4.37 12.64 8.32
C SER A 99 4.77 14.11 8.17
N GLY A 100 4.51 14.91 9.21
CA GLY A 100 4.56 16.38 9.17
C GLY A 100 3.21 17.01 9.53
N ALA A 101 2.13 16.25 9.27
CA ALA A 101 0.72 16.39 9.73
C ALA A 101 -0.32 16.69 8.63
N VAL A 102 -0.11 16.23 7.39
CA VAL A 102 -1.13 16.32 6.35
C VAL A 102 -1.90 15.02 6.27
N GLY A 103 -3.23 15.11 6.40
CA GLY A 103 -4.15 14.04 6.09
C GLY A 103 -5.12 14.50 5.00
N GLU A 104 -5.58 13.58 4.17
CA GLU A 104 -6.62 13.83 3.18
C GLU A 104 -7.56 12.62 3.11
N PHE A 105 -8.87 12.91 3.14
CA PHE A 105 -9.89 11.90 2.91
C PHE A 105 -10.60 12.20 1.59
N PHE A 106 -10.68 11.19 0.74
CA PHE A 106 -11.36 11.27 -0.55
C PHE A 106 -12.02 9.93 -0.86
N SER A 107 -12.82 9.90 -1.93
CA SER A 107 -13.54 8.69 -2.32
C SER A 107 -13.31 8.35 -3.78
N ALA A 108 -13.29 7.06 -4.11
CA ALA A 108 -13.29 6.54 -5.46
C ALA A 108 -14.51 5.63 -5.68
N THR A 109 -15.08 5.64 -6.88
CA THR A 109 -16.17 4.74 -7.27
C THR A 109 -15.65 3.68 -8.24
N LEU A 110 -15.89 2.42 -7.93
CA LEU A 110 -15.46 1.30 -8.77
C LEU A 110 -16.18 1.34 -10.12
N GLN A 111 -15.41 1.28 -11.20
CA GLN A 111 -15.95 1.25 -12.55
C GLN A 111 -16.35 -0.17 -12.96
N GLU A 112 -17.24 -0.27 -13.95
CA GLU A 112 -17.53 -1.54 -14.58
C GLU A 112 -16.26 -2.17 -15.16
N GLY A 113 -16.11 -3.50 -15.01
CA GLY A 113 -14.94 -4.22 -15.50
C GLY A 113 -13.66 -4.05 -14.68
N PHE A 114 -13.68 -3.36 -13.52
CA PHE A 114 -12.45 -3.13 -12.72
C PHE A 114 -11.68 -4.42 -12.40
N LYS A 115 -12.36 -5.55 -12.16
CA LYS A 115 -11.70 -6.83 -11.87
C LYS A 115 -10.89 -7.37 -13.05
N ALA A 116 -11.26 -7.03 -14.28
CA ALA A 116 -10.59 -7.53 -15.50
C ALA A 116 -9.24 -6.86 -15.78
N VAL A 117 -8.96 -5.71 -15.15
CA VAL A 117 -7.70 -4.98 -15.29
C VAL A 117 -6.74 -5.19 -14.12
N LEU A 118 -7.10 -6.05 -13.17
CA LEU A 118 -6.24 -6.44 -12.06
C LEU A 118 -5.33 -7.60 -12.47
N THR A 119 -4.15 -7.66 -11.84
CA THR A 119 -3.11 -8.65 -12.14
C THR A 119 -2.81 -9.53 -10.93
N ALA A 120 -3.87 -9.91 -10.19
CA ALA A 120 -3.78 -10.64 -8.92
C ALA A 120 -2.94 -11.93 -8.99
N ALA A 121 -3.01 -12.66 -10.11
CA ALA A 121 -2.20 -13.86 -10.32
C ALA A 121 -0.70 -13.55 -10.45
N GLU A 122 -0.35 -12.42 -11.07
CA GLU A 122 1.04 -11.98 -11.23
C GLU A 122 1.60 -11.46 -9.90
N HIS A 123 0.82 -10.68 -9.14
CA HIS A 123 1.19 -10.26 -7.80
C HIS A 123 1.33 -11.47 -6.85
N GLY A 124 0.45 -12.45 -6.96
CA GLY A 124 0.55 -13.71 -6.22
C GLY A 124 1.87 -14.45 -6.50
N LYS A 125 2.27 -14.54 -7.77
CA LYS A 125 3.58 -15.11 -8.17
C LYS A 125 4.74 -14.26 -7.65
N MET A 126 4.66 -12.93 -7.73
CA MET A 126 5.68 -12.02 -7.21
C MET A 126 5.88 -12.21 -5.70
N PHE A 127 4.82 -12.30 -4.91
CA PHE A 127 4.94 -12.52 -3.47
C PHE A 127 5.50 -13.91 -3.13
N ALA A 128 5.08 -14.94 -3.86
CA ALA A 128 5.53 -16.32 -3.68
C ALA A 128 6.98 -16.55 -4.13
N GLY A 129 7.48 -15.76 -5.10
CA GLY A 129 8.84 -15.83 -5.60
C GLY A 129 9.89 -15.16 -4.72
N ARG A 130 9.50 -14.60 -3.57
CA ARG A 130 10.45 -13.98 -2.62
C ARG A 130 11.18 -15.05 -1.81
N THR A 131 12.44 -14.78 -1.52
CA THR A 131 13.27 -15.63 -0.66
C THR A 131 13.23 -15.11 0.77
N GLU A 132 12.90 -15.98 1.73
CA GLU A 132 13.05 -15.67 3.16
C GLU A 132 14.53 -15.62 3.52
N VAL A 133 14.91 -14.62 4.32
CA VAL A 133 16.28 -14.44 4.81
C VAL A 133 16.29 -14.53 6.33
N SER A 134 17.37 -15.05 6.89
CA SER A 134 17.61 -15.03 8.32
C SER A 134 17.84 -13.60 8.84
N VAL A 135 17.70 -13.41 10.16
CA VAL A 135 17.97 -12.10 10.79
C VAL A 135 19.39 -11.61 10.48
N LYS A 136 20.37 -12.52 10.52
CA LYS A 136 21.77 -12.19 10.22
C LYS A 136 21.94 -11.71 8.77
N GLU A 137 21.37 -12.43 7.80
CA GLU A 137 21.42 -12.02 6.39
C GLU A 137 20.71 -10.69 6.16
N TYR A 138 19.58 -10.45 6.84
CA TYR A 138 18.90 -9.16 6.80
C TYR A 138 19.80 -8.02 7.31
N GLU A 139 20.50 -8.20 8.44
CA GLU A 139 21.43 -7.19 8.98
C GLU A 139 22.59 -6.91 8.01
N GLU A 140 23.11 -7.95 7.36
CA GLU A 140 24.13 -7.84 6.33
C GLU A 140 23.61 -7.09 5.09
N ILE A 141 22.37 -7.31 4.66
CA ILE A 141 21.76 -6.57 3.54
C ILE A 141 21.52 -5.10 3.94
N PHE A 142 20.95 -4.88 5.13
CA PHE A 142 20.57 -3.55 5.62
C PHE A 142 21.78 -2.63 5.81
N SER A 143 22.94 -3.19 6.18
CA SER A 143 24.18 -2.44 6.36
C SER A 143 24.90 -2.08 5.06
N ARG A 144 24.49 -2.63 3.91
CA ARG A 144 25.03 -2.24 2.60
C ARG A 144 24.59 -0.82 2.26
N VAL A 145 25.56 0.08 2.18
CA VAL A 145 25.34 1.48 1.80
C VAL A 145 26.05 1.80 0.50
N LEU A 146 25.41 2.63 -0.32
CA LEU A 146 26.06 3.17 -1.51
C LEU A 146 27.05 4.27 -1.13
N PRO A 147 28.15 4.44 -1.87
CA PRO A 147 29.10 5.53 -1.63
C PRO A 147 28.43 6.91 -1.68
N ILE A 148 28.84 7.80 -0.77
CA ILE A 148 28.40 9.20 -0.72
C ILE A 148 29.57 10.19 -0.88
N ASP A 149 30.79 9.69 -0.92
CA ASP A 149 32.03 10.46 -1.03
C ASP A 149 32.50 10.65 -2.48
N GLY A 150 31.72 10.16 -3.46
CA GLY A 150 32.04 10.19 -4.88
C GLY A 150 32.87 9.01 -5.39
N SER A 151 33.22 8.04 -4.53
CA SER A 151 33.88 6.80 -4.96
C SER A 151 32.96 5.92 -5.82
N SER A 152 33.58 5.04 -6.61
CA SER A 152 32.87 4.16 -7.52
C SER A 152 32.60 2.80 -6.89
N ILE A 153 31.45 2.20 -7.24
CA ILE A 153 31.08 0.83 -6.88
C ILE A 153 30.38 0.16 -8.06
N GLU A 154 30.64 -1.13 -8.25
CA GLU A 154 29.88 -2.02 -9.12
C GLU A 154 29.08 -3.00 -8.26
N LEU A 155 27.85 -3.27 -8.66
CA LEU A 155 26.92 -4.16 -7.98
C LEU A 155 26.63 -5.37 -8.87
N ASP A 156 26.42 -6.51 -8.22
CA ASP A 156 26.01 -7.74 -8.90
C ASP A 156 24.56 -7.62 -9.36
N VAL A 157 24.39 -7.31 -10.65
CA VAL A 157 23.08 -7.18 -11.29
C VAL A 157 22.39 -8.52 -11.52
N ASP A 158 23.13 -9.62 -11.64
CA ASP A 158 22.58 -10.95 -11.90
C ASP A 158 21.89 -11.53 -10.66
N ALA A 159 22.32 -11.10 -9.47
CA ALA A 159 21.67 -11.42 -8.20
C ALA A 159 20.34 -10.68 -7.96
N ASP A 160 20.05 -9.59 -8.70
CA ASP A 160 18.81 -8.82 -8.58
C ASP A 160 17.76 -9.36 -9.58
N PRO A 161 16.57 -9.82 -9.16
CA PRO A 161 15.56 -10.29 -10.10
C PRO A 161 14.84 -9.16 -10.86
N ALA A 162 15.05 -7.89 -10.50
CA ALA A 162 14.38 -6.77 -11.15
C ALA A 162 14.88 -6.55 -12.58
N THR A 163 13.96 -6.17 -13.47
CA THR A 163 14.26 -5.77 -14.86
C THR A 163 15.17 -4.54 -14.93
N ILE A 164 14.98 -3.61 -14.00
CA ILE A 164 15.78 -2.39 -13.89
C ILE A 164 16.40 -2.37 -12.50
N CYS A 165 17.72 -2.41 -12.43
CA CYS A 165 18.48 -2.40 -11.18
C CYS A 165 19.63 -1.39 -11.25
N ILE A 166 20.17 -1.00 -10.09
CA ILE A 166 21.37 -0.18 -10.02
C ILE A 166 22.56 -1.10 -10.30
N GLU A 167 23.32 -0.78 -11.35
CA GLU A 167 24.53 -1.50 -11.74
C GLU A 167 25.75 -0.97 -10.97
N GLY A 168 25.74 0.31 -10.63
CA GLY A 168 26.85 0.92 -9.91
C GLY A 168 26.67 2.40 -9.67
N MET A 169 27.71 3.00 -9.09
CA MET A 169 27.85 4.45 -8.97
C MET A 169 29.23 4.90 -9.41
N GLU A 170 29.29 6.09 -10.00
CA GLU A 170 30.53 6.77 -10.38
C GLU A 170 30.32 8.29 -10.26
N ASN A 171 31.22 9.02 -9.59
CA ASN A 171 31.13 10.47 -9.46
C ASN A 171 29.75 10.95 -8.95
N ASN A 172 29.20 10.26 -7.95
CA ASN A 172 27.86 10.47 -7.39
C ASN A 172 26.68 10.28 -8.38
N LYS A 173 26.92 9.69 -9.55
CA LYS A 173 25.87 9.30 -10.50
C LYS A 173 25.53 7.84 -10.30
N ARG A 174 24.24 7.50 -10.33
CA ARG A 174 23.75 6.12 -10.37
C ARG A 174 23.71 5.64 -11.81
N ILE A 175 24.27 4.47 -12.04
CA ILE A 175 24.23 3.76 -13.32
C ILE A 175 23.18 2.66 -13.18
N TYR A 176 22.28 2.58 -14.15
CA TYR A 176 21.18 1.62 -14.13
C TYR A 176 21.29 0.70 -15.33
N GLN A 177 21.12 -0.59 -15.10
CA GLN A 177 20.98 -1.57 -16.16
C GLN A 177 19.49 -1.88 -16.38
N ASN A 178 19.09 -1.96 -17.65
CA ASN A 178 17.79 -2.48 -18.05
C ASN A 178 18.00 -3.81 -18.78
N LYS A 179 17.65 -4.92 -18.13
CA LYS A 179 17.88 -6.29 -18.63
C LYS A 179 17.00 -6.68 -19.81
N SER A 180 16.06 -5.82 -20.19
CA SER A 180 15.19 -6.02 -21.35
C SER A 180 15.63 -5.25 -22.61
N ARG A 181 16.80 -4.60 -22.58
CA ARG A 181 17.39 -3.88 -23.72
C ARG A 181 18.78 -4.41 -24.02
#